data_AF-A0A5B7VAQ9-F1
#
_entry.id   AF-A0A5B7VAQ9-F1
#
_cell.length_a   1.000
_cell.length_b   1.000
_cell.length_c   1.000
_cell.angle_alpha   90.00
_cell.angle_beta   90.00
_cell.angle_gamma   90.00
#
_symmetry.space_group_name_H-M   'P 1'
#
loop_
_entity.id
_entity.type
_entity.pdbx_description
1 polymer ?
#
loop_
_entity_poly.entity_id
_entity_poly.type
_entity_poly.pdbx_seq_one_letter_code
_entity_poly.pdbx_strand_id
1 'polypeptide(L)' 'MALLAALGDGGQRITVHVADQDGAALVMALSHQDGPGPSGEAFLEEIAALGVLSCGADTGRDEPGNRLWALLEL' A
#
# COMPACT_ATOMS: atom_id res chain seq x y z
N MET A 1 0.38 7.05 5.61
CA MET A 1 1.66 6.69 4.97
C MET A 1 1.44 5.88 3.71
N ALA A 2 0.90 4.65 3.73
CA ALA A 2 0.52 3.91 2.50
C ALA A 2 -0.38 4.70 1.51
N LEU A 3 -1.20 5.64 2.00
CA LEU A 3 -2.05 6.50 1.16
C LEU A 3 -1.26 7.49 0.28
N LEU A 4 -0.14 8.04 0.78
CA LEU A 4 0.71 8.95 -0.01
C LEU A 4 1.40 8.21 -1.17
N ALA A 5 1.66 6.91 -1.00
CA ALA A 5 2.13 6.01 -2.05
C ALA A 5 1.19 5.97 -3.23
N ALA A 6 -0.06 5.62 -2.91
CA ALA A 6 -1.05 5.31 -3.89
C ALA A 6 -1.44 6.58 -4.66
N LEU A 7 -1.24 7.76 -4.05
CA LEU A 7 -1.37 9.07 -4.67
C LEU A 7 -0.24 9.37 -5.66
N GLY A 8 0.99 8.92 -5.39
CA GLY A 8 2.15 9.08 -6.28
C GLY A 8 2.08 8.24 -7.56
N ASP A 9 1.27 7.18 -7.55
CA ASP A 9 1.14 6.27 -8.70
C ASP A 9 0.40 6.92 -9.89
N GLY A 10 -0.32 8.04 -9.71
CA GLY A 10 -1.13 8.66 -10.77
C GLY A 10 -2.52 8.05 -10.95
N GLY A 11 -2.97 7.24 -9.99
CA GLY A 11 -4.30 6.64 -9.99
C GLY A 11 -5.38 7.70 -9.73
N GLN A 12 -6.49 7.63 -10.48
CA GLN A 12 -7.63 8.55 -10.28
C GLN A 12 -8.47 8.20 -9.05
N ARG A 13 -8.33 6.98 -8.54
CA ARG A 13 -9.07 6.46 -7.39
C ARG A 13 -8.16 5.61 -6.53
N ILE A 14 -8.24 5.82 -5.22
CA ILE A 14 -7.57 5.00 -4.23
C ILE A 14 -8.64 4.37 -3.33
N THR A 15 -8.59 3.05 -3.16
CA THR A 15 -9.36 2.35 -2.12
C THR A 15 -8.42 2.02 -0.97
N VAL A 16 -8.86 2.32 0.25
CA VAL A 16 -8.12 1.97 1.47
C VAL A 16 -8.93 0.96 2.27
N HIS A 17 -8.30 -0.15 2.59
CA HIS A 17 -8.82 -1.16 3.52
C HIS A 17 -8.03 -1.06 4.83
N VAL A 18 -8.75 -1.04 5.95
CA VAL A 18 -8.18 -1.06 7.29
C VAL A 18 -8.81 -2.21 8.05
N ALA A 19 -7.96 -3.02 8.66
CA ALA A 19 -8.37 -4.07 9.58
C ALA A 19 -7.44 -4.05 10.79
N ASP A 20 -7.95 -4.35 11.97
CA ASP A 20 -7.15 -4.53 13.18
C ASP A 20 -7.28 -5.95 13.72
N GLN A 21 -6.21 -6.42 14.36
CA GLN A 21 -6.17 -7.69 15.06
C GLN A 21 -4.99 -7.68 16.04
N ASP A 22 -5.21 -8.18 17.27
CA ASP A 22 -4.17 -8.47 18.27
C ASP A 22 -3.19 -7.30 18.54
N GLY A 23 -3.70 -6.07 18.61
CA GLY A 23 -2.88 -4.87 18.87
C GLY A 23 -2.08 -4.38 17.66
N ALA A 24 -2.41 -4.87 16.46
CA ALA A 24 -1.86 -4.40 15.21
C ALA A 24 -2.97 -3.97 14.25
N ALA A 25 -2.65 -3.03 13.37
CA ALA A 25 -3.52 -2.60 12.27
C ALA A 25 -2.86 -2.84 10.91
N LEU A 26 -3.56 -3.51 10.02
CA LEU A 26 -3.21 -3.63 8.61
C LEU A 26 -3.91 -2.52 7.83
N VAL A 27 -3.12 -1.68 7.15
CA VAL A 27 -3.60 -0.69 6.19
C VAL A 27 -3.16 -1.11 4.80
N MET A 28 -4.11 -1.35 3.91
CA MET A 28 -3.87 -1.64 2.50
C MET A 28 -4.43 -0.52 1.63
N ALA A 29 -3.63 -0.04 0.68
CA ALA A 29 -4.03 0.93 -0.32
C ALA A 29 -3.95 0.30 -1.71
N LEU A 30 -5.05 0.38 -2.46
CA LEU A 30 -5.16 0.01 -3.86
C LEU A 30 -5.27 1.28 -4.70
N SER A 31 -4.28 1.54 -5.55
CA SER A 31 -4.33 2.58 -6.58
C SER A 31 -4.92 1.99 -7.87
N HIS A 32 -6.12 2.43 -8.24
CA HIS A 32 -6.83 1.94 -9.43
C HIS A 32 -6.26 2.61 -10.67
N GLN A 33 -5.70 1.79 -11.58
CA GLN A 33 -5.09 2.23 -12.84
C GLN A 33 -5.38 1.23 -13.94
N ASP A 34 -5.50 1.71 -15.18
CA ASP A 34 -5.73 0.85 -16.36
C ASP A 34 -4.47 0.09 -16.82
N GLY A 35 -3.31 0.34 -16.18
CA GLY A 35 -2.02 -0.27 -16.51
C GLY A 35 -1.16 -0.54 -15.28
N PRO A 36 0.02 -1.18 -15.46
CA PRO A 36 0.96 -1.39 -14.37
C PRO A 36 1.48 -0.03 -13.89
N GLY A 37 1.27 0.27 -12.61
CA GLY A 37 1.78 1.47 -11.97
C GLY A 37 3.31 1.43 -11.80
N PRO A 38 3.93 2.53 -11.35
CA PRO A 38 5.36 2.55 -11.09
C PRO A 38 5.75 1.50 -10.02
N SER A 39 7.01 1.06 -10.05
CA SER A 39 7.56 0.14 -9.04
C SER A 39 7.35 0.74 -7.65
N GLY A 40 6.60 0.04 -6.79
CA GLY A 40 6.36 0.44 -5.41
C GLY A 40 7.59 0.35 -4.50
N GLU A 41 8.75 -0.12 -4.99
CA GLU A 41 9.95 -0.37 -4.17
C GLU A 41 10.46 0.89 -3.45
N ALA A 42 10.61 2.01 -4.16
CA ALA A 42 11.05 3.28 -3.54
C ALA A 42 10.09 3.73 -2.44
N PHE A 43 8.80 3.47 -2.62
CA PHE A 43 7.80 3.81 -1.63
C PHE A 43 7.84 2.86 -0.42
N LEU A 44 8.07 1.57 -0.64
CA LEU A 44 8.21 0.60 0.45
C LEU A 44 9.39 0.94 1.36
N GLU A 45 10.50 1.43 0.81
CA GLU A 45 11.62 1.95 1.62
C GLU A 45 11.18 3.13 2.51
N GLU A 46 10.40 4.07 1.97
CA GLU A 46 9.85 5.18 2.75
C GLU A 46 8.88 4.72 3.84
N ILE A 47 8.00 3.74 3.57
CA ILE A 47 7.10 3.18 4.60
C ILE A 47 7.92 2.49 5.70
N ALA A 48 8.90 1.67 5.32
CA ALA A 48 9.71 0.92 6.27
C ALA A 48 10.45 1.85 7.24
N ALA A 49 10.90 3.02 6.75
CA ALA A 49 11.56 4.03 7.57
C ALA A 49 10.64 4.68 8.64
N LEU A 50 9.32 4.49 8.56
CA LEU A 50 8.34 5.10 9.47
C LEU A 50 8.02 4.23 10.69
N GLY A 51 8.76 3.14 10.90
CA GLY A 51 8.62 2.29 12.09
C GLY A 51 7.42 1.35 12.04
N VAL A 52 6.97 0.98 10.83
CA VAL A 52 5.96 -0.07 10.67
C VAL A 52 6.51 -1.43 11.10
N LEU A 53 5.64 -2.33 11.55
CA LEU A 53 6.02 -3.71 11.89
C LEU A 53 6.43 -4.49 10.63
N SER A 54 5.76 -4.23 9.51
CA SER A 54 6.07 -4.81 8.20
C SER A 54 5.35 -4.04 7.08
N CYS A 55 5.83 -4.11 5.84
CA CYS A 55 5.15 -3.56 4.68
C CYS A 55 5.51 -4.33 3.40
N GLY A 56 4.70 -4.19 2.36
CA GLY A 56 4.96 -4.83 1.09
C GLY A 56 3.99 -4.42 -0.02
N ALA A 57 4.24 -4.97 -1.21
CA ALA A 57 3.34 -4.90 -2.35
C ALA A 57 2.63 -6.23 -2.53
N ASP A 58 1.34 -6.20 -2.85
CA ASP A 58 0.62 -7.37 -3.33
C ASP A 58 0.68 -7.40 -4.87
N THR A 59 1.52 -8.29 -5.39
CA THR A 59 1.75 -8.47 -6.83
C THR A 59 0.75 -9.43 -7.48
N GLY A 60 -0.39 -9.71 -6.84
CA GLY A 60 -1.46 -10.52 -7.42
C GLY A 60 -1.82 -10.00 -8.82
N ARG A 61 -1.76 -10.88 -9.83
CA ARG A 61 -1.95 -10.50 -11.25
C ARG A 61 -3.41 -10.43 -11.67
N ASP A 62 -4.33 -10.75 -10.77
CA ASP A 62 -5.74 -10.98 -11.12
C ASP A 62 -6.51 -9.68 -11.33
N GLU A 63 -6.04 -8.56 -10.76
CA GLU A 63 -6.61 -7.23 -11.02
C GLU A 63 -5.52 -6.19 -11.28
N PRO A 64 -5.73 -5.27 -12.24
CA PRO A 64 -4.81 -4.17 -12.53
C PRO A 64 -4.77 -3.14 -11.39
N GLY A 65 -3.65 -2.42 -11.30
CA GLY A 65 -3.39 -1.42 -10.26
C GLY A 65 -2.34 -1.86 -9.24
N ASN A 66 -1.87 -0.89 -8.46
CA ASN A 66 -0.84 -1.10 -7.45
C ASN A 66 -1.47 -1.31 -6.06
N ARG A 67 -1.14 -2.42 -5.41
CA ARG A 67 -1.55 -2.73 -4.05
C ARG A 67 -0.35 -2.66 -3.12
N LEU A 68 -0.41 -1.76 -2.15
CA LEU A 68 0.59 -1.61 -1.10
C LEU A 68 -0.06 -1.80 0.25
N TRP A 69 0.67 -2.41 1.18
CA TRP A 69 0.19 -2.65 2.54
C TRP A 69 1.27 -2.33 3.57
N ALA A 70 0.82 -1.97 4.76
CA ALA A 70 1.65 -1.73 5.93
C ALA A 70 0.94 -2.25 7.18
N LEU A 71 1.69 -2.92 8.05
CA LEU A 71 1.26 -3.37 9.36
C LEU A 71 1.84 -2.44 10.43
N LEU A 72 0.97 -1.90 11.27
CA LEU A 72 1.33 -0.96 12.34
C LEU A 72 1.04 -1.60 13.70
N GLU A 73 1.84 -1.26 14.69
CA GLU A 73 1.50 -1.48 16.10
C GLU A 73 0.47 -0.41 16.54
N LEU A 74 -0.50 -0.79 17.38
CA LEU A 74 -1.55 0.08 17.93
C LEU A 74 -1.30 0.44 19.41
#